data_AF-A0A833G5K5-F1
#
_entry.id   AF-A0A833G5K5-F1
#
_cell.length_a   1.000
_cell.length_b   1.000
_cell.length_c   1.000
_cell.angle_alpha   90.00
_cell.angle_beta   90.00
_cell.angle_gamma   90.00
#
_symmetry.space_group_name_H-M   'P 1'
#
loop_
_entity.id
_entity.type
_entity.pdbx_description
1 polymer ?
#
loop_
_entity_poly.entity_id
_entity_poly.type
_entity_poly.pdbx_seq_one_letter_code
_entity_poly.pdbx_strand_id
1 'polypeptide(L)'
;LRTAVGRVAEGDVAARGRLEGMLSGALGKIMALAEAYPDLKASDSFRDLQGQLAAVEDELQMARRYYNGAARNLNIMVQSFPSNLVAQIFGFRLLDFFQIDDGDRTVPEVAFRGPA
;
A
#
# COMPACT_ATOMS: atom_id res chain seq x y z
N LEU A 1 8.23 -8.89 10.69
CA LEU A 1 7.31 -8.10 9.82
C LEU A 1 6.28 -8.99 9.12
N ARG A 2 6.67 -10.02 8.36
CA ARG A 2 5.71 -10.94 7.71
C ARG A 2 4.76 -11.66 8.69
N THR A 3 5.27 -12.08 9.84
CA THR A 3 4.49 -12.64 10.95
C THR A 3 3.58 -11.63 11.64
N ALA A 4 3.86 -10.33 11.51
CA ALA A 4 3.04 -9.26 12.06
C ALA A 4 1.88 -8.92 11.09
N VAL A 5 2.14 -8.87 9.78
CA VAL A 5 1.10 -8.70 8.74
C VAL A 5 0.06 -9.82 8.82
N GLY A 6 0.50 -11.07 8.98
CA GLY A 6 -0.41 -12.22 9.13
C GLY A 6 -1.20 -12.28 10.44
N ARG A 7 -0.94 -11.36 11.38
CA ARG A 7 -1.68 -11.26 12.67
C ARG A 7 -2.63 -10.07 12.71
N VAL A 8 -2.65 -9.23 11.67
CA VAL A 8 -3.63 -8.14 11.58
C VAL A 8 -5.03 -8.74 11.41
N ALA A 9 -6.00 -8.23 12.15
CA ALA A 9 -7.38 -8.68 12.05
C ALA A 9 -7.91 -8.52 10.61
N GLU A 10 -8.75 -9.46 10.16
CA GLU A 10 -9.25 -9.51 8.76
C GLU A 10 -10.03 -8.25 8.32
N GLY A 11 -10.46 -7.39 9.25
CA GLY A 11 -11.12 -6.12 8.95
C GLY A 11 -10.26 -4.86 9.10
N ASP A 12 -9.03 -4.96 9.64
CA ASP A 12 -8.17 -3.79 9.88
C ASP A 12 -7.26 -3.53 8.68
N VAL A 13 -7.88 -3.03 7.61
CA VAL A 13 -7.21 -2.79 6.33
C VAL A 13 -6.19 -1.65 6.43
N ALA A 14 -6.44 -0.67 7.31
CA ALA A 14 -5.52 0.43 7.57
C ALA A 14 -4.23 -0.06 8.26
N ALA A 15 -4.32 -0.87 9.32
CA ALA A 15 -3.13 -1.42 9.96
C ALA A 15 -2.35 -2.35 9.03
N ARG A 16 -3.07 -3.13 8.21
CA ARG A 16 -2.45 -3.99 7.20
C ARG A 16 -1.66 -3.16 6.18
N GLY A 17 -2.26 -2.08 5.68
CA GLY A 17 -1.59 -1.19 4.72
C GLY A 17 -0.34 -0.51 5.26
N ARG A 18 -0.34 -0.05 6.51
CA ARG A 18 0.85 0.50 7.17
C ARG A 18 1.98 -0.53 7.27
N LEU A 19 1.68 -1.75 7.73
CA LEU A 19 2.70 -2.79 7.89
C LEU A 19 3.25 -3.28 6.54
N GLU A 20 2.42 -3.38 5.52
CA GLU A 20 2.85 -3.69 4.15
C GLU A 20 3.74 -2.57 3.59
N GLY A 21 3.40 -1.31 3.81
CA GLY A 21 4.25 -0.18 3.42
C GLY A 21 5.63 -0.19 4.10
N MET A 22 5.68 -0.47 5.41
CA MET A 22 6.94 -0.63 6.13
C MET A 22 7.80 -1.77 5.56
N LEU A 23 7.16 -2.87 5.16
CA LEU A 23 7.84 -4.01 4.55
C LEU A 23 8.42 -3.65 3.17
N SER A 24 7.62 -3.04 2.28
CA SER A 24 8.11 -2.60 0.97
C SER A 24 9.25 -1.58 1.11
N GLY A 25 9.16 -0.67 2.08
CA GLY A 25 10.25 0.27 2.39
C GLY A 25 11.53 -0.42 2.89
N ALA A 26 11.41 -1.46 3.73
CA ALA A 26 12.57 -2.24 4.17
C ALA A 26 13.21 -3.03 3.01
N LEU A 27 12.40 -3.60 2.12
CA LEU A 27 12.88 -4.28 0.91
C LEU A 27 13.58 -3.32 -0.06
N GLY A 28 13.05 -2.10 -0.22
CA GLY A 28 13.70 -1.05 -1.00
C GLY A 28 15.11 -0.70 -0.49
N LYS A 29 15.31 -0.67 0.83
CA LYS A 29 16.64 -0.46 1.42
C LYS A 29 17.62 -1.60 1.13
N ILE A 30 17.13 -2.84 1.10
CA ILE A 30 17.95 -4.01 0.73
C ILE A 30 18.39 -3.91 -0.73
N MET A 31 17.47 -3.51 -1.62
CA MET A 31 17.79 -3.29 -3.04
C MET A 31 18.81 -2.17 -3.23
N ALA A 32 18.67 -1.06 -2.52
CA ALA A 32 19.65 0.03 -2.54
C ALA A 32 21.03 -0.40 -2.02
N LEU A 33 21.08 -1.25 -0.99
CA LEU A 33 22.34 -1.81 -0.51
C LEU A 33 23.01 -2.69 -1.56
N ALA A 34 22.24 -3.49 -2.29
CA ALA A 34 22.79 -4.35 -3.35
C ALA A 34 23.40 -3.56 -4.51
N GLU A 35 23.01 -2.29 -4.73
CA GLU A 35 23.69 -1.43 -5.70
C GLU A 35 25.14 -1.09 -5.28
N ALA A 36 25.41 -1.05 -3.97
CA ALA A 36 26.75 -0.83 -3.43
C ALA A 36 27.63 -2.09 -3.41
N TYR A 37 27.07 -3.28 -3.67
CA TYR A 37 27.78 -4.57 -3.68
C TYR A 37 27.61 -5.29 -5.03
N PRO A 38 28.48 -5.02 -6.03
CA PRO A 38 28.37 -5.56 -7.39
C PRO A 38 28.33 -7.10 -7.44
N ASP A 39 29.08 -7.77 -6.58
CA ASP A 39 29.12 -9.24 -6.52
C ASP A 39 27.77 -9.83 -6.08
N LEU A 40 27.09 -9.19 -5.13
CA LEU A 40 25.75 -9.58 -4.69
C LEU A 40 24.72 -9.34 -5.81
N LYS A 41 24.82 -8.21 -6.51
CA LYS A 41 23.96 -7.87 -7.65
C LYS A 41 24.14 -8.81 -8.86
N ALA A 42 25.35 -9.35 -9.03
CA ALA A 42 25.67 -10.31 -10.09
C ALA A 42 25.21 -11.73 -9.75
N SER A 43 24.91 -12.03 -8.49
CA SER A 43 24.40 -13.35 -8.08
C SER A 43 23.05 -13.66 -8.72
N ASP A 44 22.97 -14.77 -9.46
CA ASP A 44 21.72 -15.22 -10.11
C ASP A 44 20.57 -15.36 -9.11
N SER A 45 20.83 -15.94 -7.92
CA SER A 45 19.83 -16.08 -6.86
C SER A 45 19.28 -14.74 -6.36
N PHE A 46 20.10 -13.68 -6.36
CA PHE A 46 19.66 -12.34 -5.98
C PHE A 46 18.82 -11.68 -7.09
N ARG A 47 19.21 -11.86 -8.36
CA ARG A 47 18.44 -11.36 -9.51
C ARG A 47 17.06 -12.02 -9.60
N ASP A 48 16.99 -13.33 -9.36
CA ASP A 48 15.74 -14.07 -9.28
C ASP A 48 14.84 -13.56 -8.16
N LEU A 49 15.40 -13.33 -6.97
CA LEU A 49 14.68 -12.74 -5.84
C LEU A 49 14.15 -11.34 -6.18
N GLN A 50 14.97 -10.51 -6.82
CA GLN A 50 14.56 -9.17 -7.25
C GLN A 50 13.38 -9.23 -8.23
N GLY A 51 13.42 -10.14 -9.21
CA GLY A 51 12.33 -10.35 -10.15
C GLY A 51 11.04 -10.82 -9.46
N GLN A 52 11.13 -11.77 -8.54
CA GLN A 52 9.97 -12.25 -7.77
C GLN A 52 9.37 -11.15 -6.90
N LEU A 53 10.21 -10.35 -6.23
CA LEU A 53 9.74 -9.23 -5.42
C LEU A 53 9.04 -8.16 -6.26
N ALA A 54 9.56 -7.85 -7.46
CA ALA A 54 8.91 -6.93 -8.37
C ALA A 54 7.53 -7.45 -8.82
N ALA A 55 7.42 -8.73 -9.15
CA ALA A 55 6.14 -9.36 -9.51
C ALA A 55 5.13 -9.33 -8.35
N VAL A 56 5.58 -9.63 -7.13
CA VAL A 56 4.72 -9.57 -5.92
C VAL A 56 4.28 -8.14 -5.64
N GLU A 57 5.14 -7.13 -5.82
CA GLU A 57 4.75 -5.74 -5.61
C GLU A 57 3.70 -5.30 -6.64
N ASP A 58 3.84 -5.68 -7.92
CA ASP A 58 2.81 -5.39 -8.92
C ASP A 58 1.46 -6.05 -8.58
N GLU A 59 1.48 -7.31 -8.15
CA GLU A 59 0.29 -8.03 -7.68
C GLU A 59 -0.35 -7.35 -6.46
N LEU A 60 0.45 -6.92 -5.49
CA LEU A 60 -0.02 -6.15 -4.33
C LEU A 60 -0.64 -4.82 -4.77
N GLN A 61 -0.04 -4.10 -5.73
CA GLN A 61 -0.60 -2.85 -6.25
C GLN A 61 -1.93 -3.10 -6.98
N MET A 62 -2.05 -4.18 -7.75
CA MET A 62 -3.31 -4.59 -8.38
C MET A 62 -4.39 -4.90 -7.34
N ALA A 63 -4.07 -5.73 -6.33
CA ALA A 63 -4.98 -6.04 -5.22
C ALA A 63 -5.42 -4.76 -4.48
N ARG A 64 -4.45 -3.86 -4.26
CA ARG A 64 -4.57 -2.43 -3.93
C ARG A 64 -5.80 -1.77 -4.55
N ARG A 65 -5.68 -1.62 -5.88
CA ARG A 65 -6.65 -0.93 -6.73
C ARG A 65 -8.00 -1.65 -6.77
N TYR A 66 -7.97 -2.98 -6.85
CA TYR A 66 -9.18 -3.80 -6.89
C TYR A 66 -10.02 -3.62 -5.62
N TYR A 67 -9.40 -3.76 -4.44
CA TYR A 67 -10.06 -3.55 -3.17
C TYR A 67 -10.66 -2.14 -3.07
N ASN A 68 -9.88 -1.11 -3.38
CA ASN A 68 -10.35 0.28 -3.33
C ASN A 68 -11.48 0.56 -4.33
N GLY A 69 -11.48 -0.08 -5.48
CA GLY A 69 -12.60 -0.03 -6.43
C GLY A 69 -13.87 -0.65 -5.85
N ALA A 70 -13.76 -1.85 -5.28
CA ALA A 70 -14.88 -2.54 -4.65
C ALA A 70 -15.44 -1.78 -3.44
N ALA A 71 -14.56 -1.33 -2.53
CA ALA A 71 -14.93 -0.53 -1.36
C ALA A 71 -15.64 0.77 -1.75
N ARG A 72 -15.17 1.44 -2.81
CA ARG A 72 -15.81 2.66 -3.33
C ARG A 72 -17.21 2.38 -3.84
N ASN A 73 -17.38 1.34 -4.65
CA ASN A 73 -18.69 0.96 -5.19
C ASN A 73 -19.67 0.65 -4.05
N LEU A 74 -19.22 -0.10 -3.04
CA LEU A 74 -20.02 -0.35 -1.84
C LEU A 74 -20.38 0.94 -1.10
N ASN A 75 -19.41 1.81 -0.85
CA ASN A 75 -19.63 3.06 -0.14
C ASN A 75 -20.63 3.96 -0.87
N ILE A 76 -20.55 4.03 -2.20
CA ILE A 76 -21.54 4.74 -3.04
C ILE A 76 -22.92 4.13 -2.84
N MET A 77 -23.07 2.80 -2.90
CA MET A 77 -24.38 2.16 -2.71
C MET A 77 -24.94 2.38 -1.31
N VAL A 78 -24.11 2.29 -0.28
CA VAL A 78 -24.52 2.50 1.12
C VAL A 78 -25.01 3.93 1.36
N GLN A 79 -24.48 4.91 0.64
CA GLN A 79 -24.83 6.33 0.81
C GLN A 79 -25.93 6.81 -0.16
N SER A 80 -26.14 6.12 -1.27
CA SER A 80 -27.06 6.57 -2.33
C SER A 80 -28.49 6.06 -2.12
N PHE A 81 -29.48 6.88 -2.46
CA PHE A 81 -30.89 6.47 -2.50
C PHE A 81 -31.19 5.68 -3.79
N PRO A 82 -31.96 4.58 -3.75
CA PRO A 82 -32.66 4.00 -2.59
C PRO A 82 -31.86 2.94 -1.81
N SER A 83 -30.66 2.59 -2.27
CA SER A 83 -29.85 1.50 -1.70
C SER A 83 -29.45 1.72 -0.25
N ASN A 84 -29.34 2.96 0.21
CA ASN A 84 -29.08 3.32 1.61
C ASN A 84 -30.14 2.81 2.60
N LEU A 85 -31.41 2.68 2.17
CA LEU A 85 -32.48 2.11 3.00
C LEU A 85 -32.24 0.61 3.25
N VAL A 86 -31.90 -0.12 2.18
CA VAL A 86 -31.52 -1.54 2.26
C VAL A 86 -30.25 -1.68 3.10
N ALA A 87 -29.27 -0.79 2.92
CA ALA A 87 -28.05 -0.77 3.71
C ALA A 87 -28.32 -0.65 5.21
N GLN A 88 -29.23 0.24 5.62
CA GLN A 88 -29.62 0.41 7.02
C GLN A 88 -30.35 -0.82 7.58
N ILE A 89 -31.28 -1.40 6.82
CA ILE A 89 -32.08 -2.56 7.25
C ILE A 89 -31.19 -3.80 7.45
N PHE A 90 -30.25 -4.05 6.54
CA PHE A 90 -29.37 -5.22 6.55
C PHE A 90 -28.00 -4.97 7.20
N GLY A 91 -27.75 -3.74 7.69
CA GLY A 91 -26.54 -3.40 8.43
C GLY A 91 -25.26 -3.28 7.59
N PHE A 92 -25.37 -2.97 6.29
CA PHE A 92 -24.20 -2.70 5.46
C PHE A 92 -23.54 -1.38 5.88
N ARG A 93 -22.21 -1.41 6.03
CA ARG A 93 -21.41 -0.27 6.49
C ARG A 93 -20.40 0.15 5.42
N LEU A 94 -19.90 1.36 5.58
CA LEU A 94 -18.78 1.85 4.78
C LEU A 94 -17.53 1.00 5.07
N LEU A 95 -16.77 0.74 4.02
CA LEU A 95 -15.44 0.16 4.13
C LEU A 95 -14.39 1.27 4.03
N ASP A 96 -13.35 1.12 4.83
CA ASP A 96 -12.15 1.96 4.73
C ASP A 96 -11.39 1.62 3.44
N PHE A 97 -10.66 2.59 2.91
CA PHE A 97 -9.77 2.35 1.78
C PHE A 97 -8.44 1.75 2.24
N PHE A 98 -7.88 0.90 1.40
CA PHE A 98 -6.51 0.47 1.52
C PHE A 98 -5.59 1.62 1.12
N GLN A 99 -4.95 2.24 2.11
CA GLN A 99 -3.96 3.30 1.91
C GLN A 99 -2.62 2.87 2.49
N ILE A 100 -1.54 3.21 1.79
CA ILE A 100 -0.22 3.25 2.39
C ILE A 100 0.01 4.71 2.72
N ASP A 101 0.27 5.02 3.97
CA ASP A 101 0.85 6.32 4.30
C ASP A 101 2.23 6.35 3.62
N ASP A 102 2.31 7.02 2.47
CA ASP A 102 3.58 7.46 1.91
C ASP A 102 4.16 8.42 2.96
N GLY A 103 4.96 7.89 3.88
CA GLY A 103 5.53 8.66 4.98
C GLY A 103 6.07 9.97 4.44
N ASP A 104 5.48 11.07 4.89
CA ASP A 104 5.89 12.44 4.59
C ASP A 104 6.32 12.66 3.14
N ARG A 105 5.36 12.82 2.22
CA ARG A 105 5.55 13.82 1.16
C ARG A 105 5.58 15.21 1.79
N THR A 106 6.56 15.50 2.64
CA THR A 106 6.94 16.89 2.94
C THR A 106 7.51 17.43 1.64
N VAL A 107 6.64 18.07 0.85
CA VAL A 107 7.07 18.87 -0.29
C VAL A 107 8.07 19.88 0.26
N PRO A 108 9.35 19.86 -0.11
CA PRO A 108 10.29 20.83 0.40
C PRO A 108 9.84 22.22 -0.07
N GLU A 109 9.53 23.10 0.88
CA GLU A 109 9.20 24.49 0.57
C GLU A 109 10.45 25.20 0.04
N VAL A 110 10.49 25.42 -1.28
CA VAL A 110 11.57 26.20 -1.90
C VAL A 110 11.27 27.68 -1.71
N ALA A 111 11.84 28.27 -0.66
CA ALA A 111 11.83 29.71 -0.47
C ALA A 111 12.79 30.37 -1.47
N PHE A 112 12.26 30.83 -2.61
CA PHE A 112 13.00 31.72 -3.49
C PHE A 112 13.10 33.10 -2.83
N ARG A 113 14.24 33.40 -2.20
CA ARG A 113 14.58 34.75 -1.79
C ARG A 113 14.85 35.59 -3.04
N GLY A 114 13.92 36.47 -3.40
CA GLY A 114 14.14 37.49 -4.44
C GLY A 114 15.17 38.54 -3.98
N PRO A 115 16.01 39.08 -4.88
CA PRO A 115 16.95 40.15 -4.55
C PRO A 115 16.21 41.47 -4.34
N ALA A 116 16.64 42.20 -3.30
CA ALA A 116 16.23 43.57 -2.98
C ALA A 116 16.81 44.58 -3.98
#